data_AF-A0A164KM46-F1
#
_entry.id   AF-A0A164KM46-F1
#
_cell.length_a   1.000
_cell.length_b   1.000
_cell.length_c   1.000
_cell.angle_alpha   90.00
_cell.angle_beta   90.00
_cell.angle_gamma   90.00
#
_symmetry.space_group_name_H-M   'P 1'
#
loop_
_entity.id
_entity.type
_entity.pdbx_description
1 polymer ?
#
loop_
_entity_poly.entity_id
_entity_poly.type
_entity_poly.pdbx_seq_one_letter_code
_entity_poly.pdbx_strand_id
1 'polypeptide(L)'
;MRRFVEHVKLKLYRRLFTVISLGVILFLLGSQLSHQNGLKYFYVNSSSKALEEERLLPIAGARNSLREKPVKYAVFCASTPNGASYRSFDYAYNLPLTALAWERIGYKSIVLIIGSRCEWENDPALRLILARLEERRGTTIFIASPLEYRQTLSQAARIFVANMKEFPGNDNDYLITTDADLWPLRKEHYIPDPNMDVMLLHWGCCGNFTMNNRTYTMYLMSNIGATVAVWRDVINTNHSFAFDTESILDYLEEMFGDQARSPVIVGEERWYMDQKLVTVRFTEWIEKHGENTVYRVSDEGFYRVDRSRWSEVDSLVPENFTHRFDAHLPSKGYLPIQQSRMEPLIHLMYGKNSWETKWVEKYNQEFLANVDNWIRFLLPAQGEQLVDGIADAVTDAPGGQKRKPNKALWNASYQRKRRLAKRAREKAERASLEQQASNDVEDSIFETVVTATDDDAPARTDPVPVSIELADGHAYEKHTLVSSRQELPVSLIQGAPSVDLATMSVKDIAAIHQRI
;
A
#
# COMPACT_ATOMS: atom_id res chain seq x y z
N MET A 1 -48.15 26.99 -35.10
CA MET A 1 -47.54 25.90 -34.29
C MET A 1 -46.12 26.20 -33.80
N ARG A 2 -45.13 26.50 -34.66
CA ARG A 2 -43.72 26.72 -34.25
C ARG A 2 -43.53 27.81 -33.16
N ARG A 3 -44.20 28.96 -33.29
CA ARG A 3 -44.16 30.05 -32.30
C ARG A 3 -44.79 29.70 -30.95
N PHE A 4 -45.77 28.79 -30.93
CA PHE A 4 -46.41 28.33 -29.70
C PHE A 4 -45.48 27.39 -28.92
N VAL A 5 -44.78 26.49 -29.62
CA VAL A 5 -43.80 25.58 -29.02
C VAL A 5 -42.62 26.34 -28.40
N GLU A 6 -42.10 27.37 -29.08
CA GLU A 6 -41.03 28.24 -28.55
C GLU A 6 -41.48 28.99 -27.29
N HIS A 7 -42.72 29.50 -27.27
CA HIS A 7 -43.26 30.21 -26.11
C HIS A 7 -43.46 29.30 -24.89
N VAL A 8 -43.86 28.03 -25.11
CA VAL A 8 -43.99 27.04 -24.04
C VAL A 8 -42.62 26.62 -23.50
N LYS A 9 -41.63 26.40 -24.38
CA LYS A 9 -40.24 26.10 -23.95
C LYS A 9 -39.66 27.22 -23.09
N LEU A 10 -39.82 28.48 -23.51
CA LEU A 10 -39.29 29.63 -22.77
C LEU A 10 -39.93 29.76 -21.36
N LYS A 11 -41.24 29.48 -21.24
CA LYS A 11 -41.91 29.44 -19.93
C LYS A 11 -41.41 28.29 -19.06
N LEU A 12 -41.12 27.13 -19.64
CA LEU A 12 -40.58 25.97 -18.92
C LEU A 12 -39.16 26.25 -18.41
N TYR A 13 -38.30 26.81 -19.26
CA TYR A 13 -36.93 27.20 -18.90
C TYR A 13 -36.90 28.25 -17.78
N ARG A 14 -37.77 29.27 -17.84
CA ARG A 14 -37.85 30.27 -16.76
C ARG A 14 -38.25 29.64 -15.43
N ARG A 15 -39.23 28.73 -15.42
CA ARG A 15 -39.65 28.02 -14.20
C ARG A 15 -38.54 27.12 -13.65
N LEU A 16 -37.85 26.38 -14.53
CA LEU A 16 -36.74 25.52 -14.13
C LEU A 16 -35.57 26.33 -13.53
N PHE A 17 -35.23 27.46 -14.16
CA PHE A 17 -34.20 28.36 -13.67
C PHE A 17 -34.57 28.93 -12.28
N THR A 18 -35.82 29.39 -12.09
CA THR A 18 -36.28 29.90 -10.78
C THR A 18 -36.19 28.84 -9.68
N VAL A 19 -36.55 27.59 -9.95
CA VAL A 19 -36.48 26.50 -8.96
C VAL A 19 -35.03 26.19 -8.57
N ILE A 20 -34.13 26.13 -9.56
CA ILE A 20 -32.69 25.89 -9.30
C ILE A 20 -32.09 27.04 -8.49
N SER A 21 -32.37 28.30 -8.86
CA SER A 21 -31.87 29.46 -8.11
C SER A 21 -32.37 29.49 -6.66
N LEU A 22 -33.64 29.13 -6.41
CA LEU A 22 -34.19 29.02 -5.05
C LEU A 22 -33.52 27.91 -4.24
N GLY A 23 -33.24 26.76 -4.87
CA GLY A 23 -32.51 25.66 -4.23
C GLY A 23 -31.10 26.06 -3.79
N VAL A 24 -30.37 26.77 -4.64
CA VAL A 24 -29.02 27.28 -4.33
C VAL A 24 -29.06 28.32 -3.20
N ILE A 25 -30.03 29.24 -3.22
CA ILE A 25 -30.18 30.25 -2.16
C ILE A 25 -30.51 29.58 -0.81
N LEU A 26 -31.41 28.59 -0.79
CA LEU A 26 -31.76 27.85 0.42
C LEU A 26 -30.58 27.03 0.97
N PHE A 27 -29.77 26.44 0.08
CA PHE A 27 -28.56 25.72 0.48
C PHE A 27 -27.52 26.65 1.13
N LEU A 28 -27.31 27.84 0.54
CA LEU A 28 -26.38 28.85 1.09
C LEU A 28 -26.88 29.45 2.41
N LEU A 29 -28.19 29.65 2.57
CA LEU A 29 -28.77 30.09 3.85
C LEU A 29 -28.67 28.99 4.92
N GLY A 30 -28.88 27.72 4.55
CA GLY A 30 -28.72 26.58 5.45
C GLY A 30 -27.28 26.39 5.92
N SER A 31 -26.30 26.59 5.05
CA SER A 31 -24.88 26.47 5.41
C SER A 31 -24.42 27.60 6.34
N GLN A 32 -24.91 28.83 6.16
CA GLN A 32 -24.62 29.94 7.09
C GLN A 32 -25.26 29.77 8.47
N LEU A 33 -26.49 29.25 8.54
CA LEU A 33 -27.16 28.96 9.82
C LEU A 33 -26.49 27.81 10.60
N SER A 34 -25.95 26.81 9.90
CA SER A 34 -25.15 25.74 10.52
C SER A 34 -23.84 26.27 11.11
N HIS A 35 -23.17 27.18 10.40
CA HIS A 35 -21.91 27.77 10.85
C HIS A 35 -22.05 28.72 12.05
N GLN A 36 -23.22 29.38 12.22
CA GLN A 36 -23.48 30.25 13.38
C GLN A 36 -23.90 29.48 14.64
N ASN A 37 -24.46 28.27 14.51
CA ASN A 37 -24.87 27.45 15.65
C ASN A 37 -23.77 26.50 16.15
N GLY A 38 -22.73 26.23 15.35
CA GLY A 38 -21.56 25.42 15.76
C GLY A 38 -20.56 26.11 16.69
N LEU A 39 -20.65 27.43 16.88
CA LEU A 39 -19.71 28.23 17.67
C LEU A 39 -20.17 28.55 19.11
N LYS A 40 -21.32 28.00 19.55
CA LYS A 40 -21.92 28.29 20.88
C LYS A 40 -21.75 27.20 21.95
N TYR A 41 -21.01 26.11 21.68
CA TYR A 41 -20.87 24.99 22.63
C TYR A 41 -19.50 24.79 23.28
N PHE A 42 -18.57 25.73 23.13
CA PHE A 42 -17.31 25.72 23.89
C PHE A 42 -17.02 27.11 24.41
N TYR A 43 -17.53 27.44 25.61
CA TYR A 43 -16.87 28.33 26.57
C TYR A 43 -17.66 28.34 27.89
N VAL A 44 -16.93 28.48 29.01
CA VAL A 44 -17.37 28.57 30.43
C VAL A 44 -17.57 27.18 31.07
N ASN A 45 -16.70 26.72 31.98
CA ASN A 45 -16.52 27.34 33.29
C ASN A 45 -15.11 27.11 33.87
N SER A 46 -14.34 28.19 34.03
CA SER A 46 -13.17 28.29 34.90
C SER A 46 -13.43 29.36 35.95
N SER A 47 -13.61 28.93 37.19
CA SER A 47 -13.50 29.70 38.43
C SER A 47 -13.19 28.66 39.50
N SER A 48 -12.17 28.76 40.35
CA SER A 48 -11.73 29.97 41.04
C SER A 48 -10.26 29.87 41.44
N LYS A 49 -9.55 30.99 41.25
CA LYS A 49 -8.41 31.39 42.08
C LYS A 49 -8.84 31.43 43.54
N ALA A 50 -8.28 30.56 44.36
CA ALA A 50 -8.07 30.79 45.79
C ALA A 50 -7.07 29.74 46.29
N LEU A 51 -6.06 30.21 47.05
CA LEU A 51 -4.95 29.45 47.66
C LEU A 51 -3.71 29.26 46.77
N GLU A 52 -3.19 30.39 46.29
CA GLU A 52 -1.75 30.61 46.29
C GLU A 52 -1.31 30.94 47.73
N GLU A 53 -0.09 30.51 48.08
CA GLU A 53 0.66 30.77 49.32
C GLU A 53 0.30 29.98 50.58
N GLU A 54 0.78 28.73 50.66
CA GLU A 54 1.60 28.34 51.81
C GLU A 54 2.59 27.20 51.46
N ARG A 55 3.88 27.50 51.66
CA ARG A 55 5.02 26.59 51.93
C ARG A 55 5.69 25.87 50.77
N LEU A 56 6.73 26.55 50.29
CA LEU A 56 8.00 26.01 49.83
C LEU A 56 8.57 24.96 50.80
N LEU A 57 8.65 23.70 50.37
CA LEU A 57 9.74 22.76 50.65
C LEU A 57 9.90 21.79 49.46
N PRO A 58 11.13 21.48 49.02
CA PRO A 58 11.35 20.64 47.85
C PRO A 58 11.22 19.16 48.22
N ILE A 59 10.07 18.54 47.92
CA ILE A 59 9.96 17.07 47.91
C ILE A 59 10.34 16.60 46.51
N ALA A 60 11.64 16.39 46.30
CA ALA A 60 12.11 15.48 45.27
C ALA A 60 11.53 14.09 45.57
N GLY A 61 10.59 13.60 44.74
CA GLY A 61 10.10 12.23 44.88
C GLY A 61 8.65 11.92 44.49
N ALA A 62 7.85 12.87 43.96
CA ALA A 62 6.44 12.60 43.64
C ALA A 62 5.99 13.06 42.24
N ARG A 63 6.87 12.94 41.23
CA ARG A 63 6.48 12.96 39.81
C ARG A 63 6.48 11.54 39.23
N ASN A 64 5.79 10.62 39.88
CA ASN A 64 5.13 9.54 39.14
C ASN A 64 3.81 10.12 38.64
N SER A 65 3.91 10.90 37.56
CA SER A 65 2.78 11.07 36.65
C SER A 65 2.21 9.67 36.41
N LEU A 66 0.91 9.48 36.58
CA LEU A 66 0.18 8.28 36.16
C LEU A 66 0.68 7.90 34.76
N ARG A 67 1.64 6.98 34.68
CA ARG A 67 2.22 6.56 33.40
C ARG A 67 1.12 5.76 32.75
N GLU A 68 0.38 6.37 31.84
CA GLU A 68 -0.57 5.65 31.01
C GLU A 68 0.19 4.46 30.41
N LYS A 69 -0.39 3.27 30.53
CA LYS A 69 0.25 2.05 30.01
C LYS A 69 0.49 2.26 28.51
N PRO A 70 1.69 1.96 27.99
CA PRO A 70 1.98 2.05 26.57
C PRO A 70 0.90 1.37 25.73
N VAL A 71 0.44 2.06 24.70
CA VAL A 71 -0.49 1.50 23.72
C VAL A 71 0.32 0.67 22.72
N LYS A 72 -0.23 -0.47 22.30
CA LYS A 72 0.38 -1.32 21.28
C LYS A 72 -0.38 -1.16 19.97
N TYR A 73 0.32 -0.84 18.88
CA TYR A 73 -0.24 -0.63 17.56
C TYR A 73 0.25 -1.70 16.59
N ALA A 74 -0.67 -2.27 15.81
CA ALA A 74 -0.38 -3.09 14.64
C ALA A 74 -0.63 -2.26 13.39
N VAL A 75 0.36 -2.18 12.50
CA VAL A 75 0.33 -1.30 11.33
C VAL A 75 0.34 -2.12 10.05
N PHE A 76 -0.71 -1.99 9.26
CA PHE A 76 -0.86 -2.65 7.97
C PHE A 76 -1.42 -1.70 6.93
N CYS A 77 -1.25 -2.06 5.66
CA CYS A 77 -1.49 -1.17 4.54
C CYS A 77 -2.22 -1.88 3.40
N ALA A 78 -3.07 -1.15 2.69
CA ALA A 78 -3.60 -1.57 1.40
C ALA A 78 -3.65 -0.40 0.41
N SER A 79 -3.51 -0.72 -0.87
CA SER A 79 -3.76 0.22 -1.94
C SER A 79 -5.25 0.29 -2.28
N THR A 80 -5.69 1.47 -2.71
CA THR A 80 -7.04 1.67 -3.23
C THR A 80 -7.27 0.81 -4.47
N PRO A 81 -8.33 -0.01 -4.52
CA PRO A 81 -8.65 -0.80 -5.70
C PRO A 81 -8.74 0.02 -6.97
N ASN A 82 -8.04 -0.39 -8.03
CA ASN A 82 -7.89 0.42 -9.25
C ASN A 82 -8.65 -0.10 -10.47
N GLY A 83 -9.71 -0.90 -10.28
CA GLY A 83 -10.64 -1.35 -11.33
C GLY A 83 -10.05 -2.25 -12.44
N ALA A 84 -8.72 -2.29 -12.59
CA ALA A 84 -8.01 -3.04 -13.62
C ALA A 84 -7.93 -4.54 -13.29
N SER A 85 -8.06 -4.91 -12.01
CA SER A 85 -8.18 -6.32 -11.60
C SER A 85 -8.95 -6.47 -10.28
N TYR A 86 -9.73 -7.55 -10.19
CA TYR A 86 -10.41 -7.99 -8.96
C TYR A 86 -9.44 -8.16 -7.78
N ARG A 87 -8.15 -8.41 -8.05
CA ARG A 87 -7.11 -8.67 -7.02
C ARG A 87 -6.93 -7.48 -6.09
N SER A 88 -7.33 -6.29 -6.53
CA SER A 88 -7.13 -5.10 -5.73
C SER A 88 -8.06 -5.02 -4.51
N PHE A 89 -9.22 -5.71 -4.53
CA PHE A 89 -10.05 -5.88 -3.34
C PHE A 89 -9.54 -6.95 -2.37
N ASP A 90 -8.62 -7.84 -2.77
CA ASP A 90 -8.14 -8.94 -1.92
C ASP A 90 -7.58 -8.41 -0.60
N TYR A 91 -6.77 -7.35 -0.64
CA TYR A 91 -6.17 -6.75 0.55
C TYR A 91 -7.14 -5.81 1.28
N ALA A 92 -7.89 -4.99 0.55
CA ALA A 92 -8.84 -4.04 1.14
C ALA A 92 -9.93 -4.76 1.96
N TYR A 93 -10.44 -5.88 1.46
CA TYR A 93 -11.41 -6.73 2.15
C TYR A 93 -10.90 -7.22 3.52
N ASN A 94 -9.61 -7.52 3.63
CA ASN A 94 -9.05 -8.09 4.85
C ASN A 94 -8.81 -7.04 5.95
N LEU A 95 -8.75 -5.74 5.63
CA LEU A 95 -8.42 -4.70 6.61
C LEU A 95 -9.22 -4.76 7.93
N PRO A 96 -10.56 -4.80 7.92
CA PRO A 96 -11.33 -4.82 9.17
C PRO A 96 -11.27 -6.17 9.88
N LEU A 97 -11.02 -7.26 9.14
CA LEU A 97 -10.83 -8.60 9.73
C LEU A 97 -9.46 -8.71 10.43
N THR A 98 -8.42 -8.18 9.81
CA THR A 98 -7.07 -8.10 10.37
C THR A 98 -7.03 -7.18 11.57
N ALA A 99 -7.78 -6.06 11.55
CA ALA A 99 -7.95 -5.22 12.72
C ALA A 99 -8.56 -6.01 13.91
N LEU A 100 -9.62 -6.78 13.66
CA LEU A 100 -10.24 -7.64 14.67
C LEU A 100 -9.25 -8.70 15.21
N ALA A 101 -8.44 -9.31 14.35
CA ALA A 101 -7.45 -10.32 14.75
C ALA A 101 -6.38 -9.75 15.68
N TRP A 102 -5.91 -8.53 15.42
CA TRP A 102 -4.95 -7.83 16.27
C TRP A 102 -5.58 -7.30 17.56
N GLU A 103 -6.82 -6.82 17.51
CA GLU A 103 -7.58 -6.39 18.69
C GLU A 103 -7.68 -7.52 19.72
N ARG A 104 -7.97 -8.75 19.26
CA ARG A 104 -8.05 -9.96 20.09
C ARG A 104 -6.82 -10.16 20.98
N ILE A 105 -5.62 -9.82 20.49
CA ILE A 105 -4.36 -9.97 21.23
C ILE A 105 -3.90 -8.67 21.91
N GLY A 106 -4.77 -7.66 21.93
CA GLY A 106 -4.59 -6.41 22.68
C GLY A 106 -3.79 -5.34 21.95
N TYR A 107 -3.85 -5.32 20.61
CA TYR A 107 -3.28 -4.27 19.79
C TYR A 107 -4.40 -3.38 19.21
N LYS A 108 -4.16 -2.08 19.12
CA LYS A 108 -4.95 -1.17 18.27
C LYS A 108 -4.43 -1.23 16.85
N SER A 109 -5.26 -0.96 15.86
CA SER A 109 -4.83 -0.98 14.46
C SER A 109 -4.62 0.42 13.90
N ILE A 110 -3.52 0.61 13.18
CA ILE A 110 -3.31 1.73 12.28
C ILE A 110 -3.32 1.18 10.86
N VAL A 111 -4.24 1.68 10.04
CA VAL A 111 -4.46 1.22 8.69
C VAL A 111 -4.06 2.32 7.72
N LEU A 112 -2.99 2.07 6.98
CA LEU A 112 -2.55 2.95 5.91
C LEU A 112 -3.33 2.63 4.64
N ILE A 113 -3.92 3.64 4.03
CA ILE A 113 -4.62 3.53 2.75
C ILE A 113 -3.88 4.35 1.71
N ILE A 114 -3.36 3.68 0.69
CA ILE A 114 -2.64 4.35 -0.41
C ILE A 114 -3.63 4.71 -1.51
N GLY A 115 -3.85 6.01 -1.70
CA GLY A 115 -4.83 6.61 -2.60
C GLY A 115 -5.68 7.66 -1.89
N SER A 116 -6.73 8.13 -2.55
CA SER A 116 -7.53 9.22 -2.01
C SER A 116 -8.69 8.71 -1.14
N ARG A 117 -9.01 9.48 -0.11
CA ARG A 117 -10.21 9.28 0.72
C ARG A 117 -11.50 9.32 -0.10
N CYS A 118 -11.55 10.22 -1.09
CA CYS A 118 -12.69 10.38 -1.98
C CYS A 118 -12.98 9.09 -2.78
N GLU A 119 -11.97 8.36 -3.24
CA GLU A 119 -12.17 7.07 -3.92
C GLU A 119 -12.84 6.03 -3.01
N TRP A 120 -12.44 5.99 -1.73
CA TRP A 120 -13.00 5.03 -0.77
C TRP A 120 -14.41 5.39 -0.32
N GLU A 121 -14.70 6.68 -0.10
CA GLU A 121 -16.02 7.12 0.34
C GLU A 121 -17.09 7.00 -0.76
N ASN A 122 -16.68 7.06 -2.03
CA ASN A 122 -17.59 6.96 -3.18
C ASN A 122 -17.88 5.53 -3.64
N ASP A 123 -17.03 4.55 -3.30
CA ASP A 123 -17.30 3.14 -3.59
C ASP A 123 -18.08 2.49 -2.42
N PRO A 124 -19.25 1.88 -2.65
CA PRO A 124 -20.06 1.30 -1.57
C PRO A 124 -19.34 0.24 -0.74
N ALA A 125 -18.50 -0.60 -1.35
CA ALA A 125 -17.77 -1.65 -0.64
C ALA A 125 -16.59 -1.09 0.15
N LEU A 126 -15.85 -0.12 -0.42
CA LEU A 126 -14.78 0.57 0.30
C LEU A 126 -15.32 1.41 1.46
N ARG A 127 -16.44 2.09 1.27
CA ARG A 127 -17.13 2.83 2.34
C ARG A 127 -17.57 1.91 3.47
N LEU A 128 -18.08 0.71 3.14
CA LEU A 128 -18.38 -0.31 4.14
C LEU A 128 -17.11 -0.71 4.93
N ILE A 129 -15.99 -0.91 4.25
CA ILE A 129 -14.71 -1.23 4.92
C ILE A 129 -14.31 -0.10 5.89
N LEU A 130 -14.40 1.17 5.47
CA LEU A 130 -14.10 2.30 6.35
C LEU A 130 -15.00 2.31 7.59
N ALA A 131 -16.31 2.11 7.42
CA ALA A 131 -17.24 2.05 8.54
C ALA A 131 -16.90 0.90 9.51
N ARG A 132 -16.51 -0.27 8.98
CA ARG A 132 -16.12 -1.43 9.80
C ARG A 132 -14.79 -1.22 10.54
N LEU A 133 -13.85 -0.49 9.95
CA LEU A 133 -12.62 -0.05 10.62
C LEU A 133 -12.91 0.93 11.75
N GLU A 134 -13.83 1.89 11.53
CA GLU A 134 -14.26 2.85 12.54
C GLU A 134 -14.95 2.18 13.74
N GLU A 135 -15.83 1.20 13.49
CA GLU A 135 -16.46 0.39 14.55
C GLU A 135 -15.43 -0.29 15.46
N ARG A 136 -14.30 -0.73 14.89
CA ARG A 136 -13.18 -1.36 15.61
C ARG A 136 -12.24 -0.34 16.26
N ARG A 137 -12.54 0.96 16.14
CA ARG A 137 -11.68 2.07 16.58
C ARG A 137 -10.28 2.03 15.95
N GLY A 138 -10.19 1.50 14.73
CA GLY A 138 -8.97 1.53 13.93
C GLY A 138 -8.67 2.96 13.48
N THR A 139 -7.40 3.37 13.55
CA THR A 139 -6.96 4.65 13.01
C THR A 139 -6.65 4.48 11.54
N THR A 140 -7.37 5.18 10.66
CA THR A 140 -7.14 5.12 9.22
C THR A 140 -6.38 6.37 8.76
N ILE A 141 -5.23 6.19 8.13
CA ILE A 141 -4.40 7.28 7.59
C ILE A 141 -4.36 7.12 6.06
N PHE A 142 -4.78 8.17 5.35
CA PHE A 142 -4.74 8.20 3.89
C PHE A 142 -3.44 8.81 3.41
N ILE A 143 -2.77 8.12 2.49
CA ILE A 143 -1.57 8.59 1.81
C ILE A 143 -1.94 8.81 0.35
N ALA A 144 -2.16 10.07 -0.01
CA ALA A 144 -2.59 10.45 -1.35
C ALA A 144 -1.49 10.14 -2.37
N SER A 145 -1.77 9.22 -3.30
CA SER A 145 -0.78 8.73 -4.26
C SER A 145 -1.35 8.60 -5.68
N PRO A 146 -0.57 8.98 -6.70
CA PRO A 146 -0.78 8.56 -8.09
C PRO A 146 -0.87 7.03 -8.23
N LEU A 147 -1.54 6.55 -9.29
CA LEU A 147 -1.85 5.13 -9.50
C LEU A 147 -0.60 4.26 -9.66
N GLU A 148 0.41 4.79 -10.33
CA GLU A 148 1.69 4.15 -10.65
C GLU A 148 2.52 3.81 -9.41
N TYR A 149 2.40 4.59 -8.34
CA TYR A 149 3.19 4.41 -7.11
C TYR A 149 2.45 3.67 -6.00
N ARG A 150 1.14 3.41 -6.16
CA ARG A 150 0.33 2.81 -5.10
C ARG A 150 0.87 1.47 -4.62
N GLN A 151 1.39 0.66 -5.54
CA GLN A 151 1.92 -0.67 -5.18
C GLN A 151 3.20 -0.54 -4.35
N THR A 152 4.16 0.29 -4.79
CA THR A 152 5.41 0.55 -4.06
C THR A 152 5.13 1.08 -2.66
N LEU A 153 4.30 2.12 -2.57
CA LEU A 153 3.92 2.72 -1.29
C LEU A 153 3.13 1.75 -0.40
N SER A 154 2.30 0.88 -0.98
CA SER A 154 1.54 -0.10 -0.17
C SER A 154 2.42 -1.12 0.55
N GLN A 155 3.64 -1.34 0.06
CA GLN A 155 4.63 -2.18 0.73
C GLN A 155 5.39 -1.39 1.79
N ALA A 156 5.94 -0.24 1.39
CA ALA A 156 6.93 0.49 2.18
C ALA A 156 6.35 1.48 3.20
N ALA A 157 5.17 2.07 2.99
CA ALA A 157 4.70 3.21 3.78
C ALA A 157 4.55 2.92 5.28
N ARG A 158 4.33 1.66 5.67
CA ARG A 158 4.23 1.22 7.07
C ARG A 158 5.48 1.52 7.88
N ILE A 159 6.64 1.54 7.24
CA ILE A 159 7.94 1.86 7.84
C ILE A 159 7.95 3.29 8.39
N PHE A 160 7.24 4.20 7.72
CA PHE A 160 7.28 5.64 7.98
C PHE A 160 6.10 6.14 8.83
N VAL A 161 5.23 5.24 9.29
CA VAL A 161 3.97 5.61 9.95
C VAL A 161 4.17 6.48 11.20
N ALA A 162 5.26 6.27 11.94
CA ALA A 162 5.57 7.04 13.14
C ALA A 162 5.93 8.50 12.85
N ASN A 163 6.28 8.82 11.60
CA ASN A 163 6.57 10.18 11.15
C ASN A 163 5.33 10.93 10.65
N MET A 164 4.20 10.23 10.43
CA MET A 164 2.98 10.84 9.89
C MET A 164 2.30 11.73 10.92
N LYS A 165 1.77 12.86 10.46
CA LYS A 165 1.11 13.85 11.33
C LYS A 165 -0.14 13.28 12.02
N GLU A 166 -0.82 12.38 11.33
CA GLU A 166 -2.03 11.68 11.78
C GLU A 166 -1.72 10.50 12.73
N PHE A 167 -0.44 10.21 13.00
CA PHE A 167 -0.06 9.15 13.91
C PHE A 167 -0.61 9.42 15.32
N PRO A 168 -1.37 8.48 15.92
CA PRO A 168 -2.07 8.73 17.19
C PRO A 168 -1.22 8.46 18.44
N GLY A 169 -0.04 7.86 18.29
CA GLY A 169 0.78 7.39 19.40
C GLY A 169 1.84 8.38 19.88
N ASN A 170 2.48 8.03 20.98
CA ASN A 170 3.63 8.74 21.56
C ASN A 170 4.89 7.85 21.54
N ASP A 171 6.04 8.43 21.88
CA ASP A 171 7.35 7.76 21.82
C ASP A 171 7.47 6.47 22.65
N ASN A 172 6.71 6.35 23.74
CA ASN A 172 6.73 5.17 24.60
C ASN A 172 5.77 4.07 24.13
N ASP A 173 4.89 4.36 23.16
CA ASP A 173 4.00 3.35 22.59
C ASP A 173 4.79 2.33 21.77
N TYR A 174 4.19 1.15 21.58
CA TYR A 174 4.80 0.06 20.84
C TYR A 174 4.14 -0.11 19.47
N LEU A 175 4.93 -0.38 18.45
CA LEU A 175 4.48 -0.50 17.07
C LEU A 175 5.05 -1.76 16.44
N ILE A 176 4.16 -2.61 15.93
CA ILE A 176 4.51 -3.75 15.09
C ILE A 176 3.95 -3.58 13.69
N THR A 177 4.77 -3.84 12.68
CA THR A 177 4.33 -3.82 11.29
C THR A 177 3.82 -5.20 10.89
N THR A 178 2.80 -5.25 10.01
CA THR A 178 2.17 -6.50 9.57
C THR A 178 1.49 -6.34 8.21
N ASP A 179 1.19 -7.44 7.53
CA ASP A 179 0.46 -7.43 6.26
C ASP A 179 -1.05 -7.36 6.50
N ALA A 180 -1.77 -6.74 5.54
CA ALA A 180 -3.22 -6.60 5.61
C ALA A 180 -3.96 -7.95 5.63
N ASP A 181 -3.28 -9.03 5.28
CA ASP A 181 -3.80 -10.38 5.19
C ASP A 181 -3.02 -11.38 6.04
N LEU A 182 -2.36 -10.92 7.11
CA LEU A 182 -1.65 -11.77 8.07
C LEU A 182 -2.30 -11.65 9.47
N TRP A 183 -2.81 -12.77 9.99
CA TRP A 183 -3.49 -12.81 11.29
C TRP A 183 -2.60 -13.38 12.39
N PRO A 184 -2.43 -12.69 13.54
CA PRO A 184 -1.74 -13.27 14.68
C PRO A 184 -2.63 -14.33 15.34
N LEU A 185 -2.11 -15.55 15.50
CA LEU A 185 -2.86 -16.64 16.11
C LEU A 185 -2.53 -16.81 17.60
N ARG A 186 -1.32 -16.47 18.02
CA ARG A 186 -0.84 -16.56 19.40
C ARG A 186 -0.58 -15.19 19.99
N LYS A 187 -1.04 -14.94 21.21
CA LYS A 187 -0.81 -13.66 21.87
C LYS A 187 0.62 -13.56 22.40
N GLU A 188 1.12 -14.68 22.93
CA GLU A 188 2.32 -14.78 23.74
C GLU A 188 3.57 -14.38 22.95
N HIS A 189 3.61 -14.69 21.66
CA HIS A 189 4.73 -14.35 20.77
C HIS A 189 4.76 -12.88 20.34
N TYR A 190 3.68 -12.15 20.61
CA TYR A 190 3.52 -10.74 20.26
C TYR A 190 3.52 -9.86 21.51
N ILE A 191 4.05 -10.36 22.63
CA ILE A 191 4.26 -9.55 23.84
C ILE A 191 5.69 -8.98 23.75
N PRO A 192 5.86 -7.65 23.72
CA PRO A 192 7.19 -7.05 23.76
C PRO A 192 7.92 -7.42 25.06
N ASP A 193 9.20 -7.76 24.98
CA ASP A 193 10.04 -7.90 26.17
C ASP A 193 10.33 -6.51 26.75
N PRO A 194 10.01 -6.25 28.03
CA PRO A 194 10.20 -4.92 28.64
C PRO A 194 11.66 -4.47 28.74
N ASN A 195 12.63 -5.37 28.52
CA ASN A 195 14.07 -5.07 28.57
C ASN A 195 14.69 -4.94 27.18
N MET A 196 13.90 -5.07 26.12
CA MET A 196 14.36 -5.05 24.73
C MET A 196 13.65 -3.96 23.96
N ASP A 197 14.39 -3.29 23.08
CA ASP A 197 13.88 -2.17 22.28
C ASP A 197 13.21 -2.64 21.00
N VAL A 198 13.67 -3.76 20.46
CA VAL A 198 13.25 -4.33 19.18
C VAL A 198 12.84 -5.78 19.37
N MET A 199 11.75 -6.19 18.73
CA MET A 199 11.30 -7.57 18.60
C MET A 199 11.29 -7.98 17.13
N LEU A 200 12.04 -9.02 16.80
CA LEU A 200 12.07 -9.62 15.46
C LEU A 200 11.41 -10.99 15.51
N LEU A 201 10.27 -11.15 14.86
CA LEU A 201 9.62 -12.44 14.68
C LEU A 201 9.92 -12.96 13.27
N HIS A 202 10.02 -14.28 13.10
CA HIS A 202 10.42 -14.90 11.83
C HIS A 202 11.76 -14.39 11.29
N TRP A 203 12.68 -13.97 12.16
CA TRP A 203 13.92 -13.31 11.79
C TRP A 203 14.85 -14.16 10.88
N GLY A 204 14.65 -15.48 10.86
CA GLY A 204 15.40 -16.43 10.03
C GLY A 204 14.70 -16.88 8.75
N CYS A 205 13.50 -16.37 8.41
CA CYS A 205 12.67 -16.94 7.33
C CYS A 205 13.23 -16.74 5.93
N CYS A 206 13.95 -15.65 5.71
CA CYS A 206 13.92 -14.97 4.43
C CYS A 206 15.28 -14.92 3.74
N GLY A 207 16.25 -15.70 4.25
CA GLY A 207 17.57 -15.84 3.65
C GLY A 207 18.40 -14.56 3.72
N ASN A 208 19.39 -14.46 2.85
CA ASN A 208 20.34 -13.35 2.83
C ASN A 208 20.26 -12.61 1.50
N PHE A 209 20.59 -11.31 1.51
CA PHE A 209 20.84 -10.53 0.31
C PHE A 209 22.11 -9.70 0.45
N THR A 210 22.66 -9.24 -0.67
CA THR A 210 23.85 -8.39 -0.70
C THR A 210 23.47 -7.01 -1.24
N MET A 211 23.94 -5.96 -0.57
CA MET A 211 23.78 -4.56 -0.98
C MET A 211 25.03 -3.79 -0.56
N ASN A 212 25.57 -2.92 -1.42
CA ASN A 212 26.78 -2.13 -1.13
C ASN A 212 27.97 -2.97 -0.60
N ASN A 213 28.24 -4.12 -1.24
CA ASN A 213 29.27 -5.09 -0.85
C ASN A 213 29.13 -5.68 0.56
N ARG A 214 27.94 -5.58 1.16
CA ARG A 214 27.62 -6.14 2.47
C ARG A 214 26.49 -7.13 2.37
N THR A 215 26.61 -8.24 3.10
CA THR A 215 25.56 -9.28 3.18
C THR A 215 24.71 -9.05 4.43
N TYR A 216 23.39 -9.11 4.25
CA TYR A 216 22.39 -8.90 5.27
C TYR A 216 21.49 -10.14 5.40
N THR A 217 21.11 -10.48 6.63
CA THR A 217 20.05 -11.46 6.91
C THR A 217 18.70 -10.76 6.80
N MET A 218 17.87 -11.14 5.84
CA MET A 218 16.64 -10.42 5.53
C MET A 218 15.60 -10.59 6.64
N TYR A 219 15.11 -9.46 7.17
CA TYR A 219 14.01 -9.41 8.12
C TYR A 219 12.67 -9.29 7.41
N LEU A 220 11.67 -9.96 7.96
CA LEU A 220 10.32 -9.95 7.43
C LEU A 220 9.57 -8.70 7.90
N MET A 221 9.26 -7.80 6.96
CA MET A 221 8.58 -6.54 7.22
C MET A 221 7.23 -6.70 7.92
N SER A 222 6.56 -7.86 7.78
CA SER A 222 5.26 -8.11 8.42
C SER A 222 5.35 -8.49 9.91
N ASN A 223 6.54 -8.47 10.51
CA ASN A 223 6.80 -9.02 11.84
C ASN A 223 7.97 -8.32 12.58
N ILE A 224 8.07 -7.00 12.46
CA ILE A 224 9.07 -6.20 13.19
C ILE A 224 8.34 -5.30 14.17
N GLY A 225 8.67 -5.41 15.46
CA GLY A 225 8.11 -4.59 16.50
C GLY A 225 9.17 -3.77 17.23
N ALA A 226 8.86 -2.54 17.59
CA ALA A 226 9.72 -1.68 18.40
C ALA A 226 8.91 -0.56 19.05
N THR A 227 9.50 0.20 19.96
CA THR A 227 8.88 1.44 20.44
C THR A 227 8.80 2.48 19.31
N VAL A 228 7.88 3.44 19.42
CA VAL A 228 7.75 4.53 18.45
C VAL A 228 9.03 5.37 18.37
N ALA A 229 9.69 5.62 19.51
CA ALA A 229 10.98 6.30 19.55
C ALA A 229 12.04 5.56 18.71
N VAL A 230 12.12 4.24 18.84
CA VAL A 230 13.07 3.41 18.09
C VAL A 230 12.74 3.42 16.60
N TRP A 231 11.47 3.28 16.21
CA TRP A 231 11.08 3.40 14.79
C TRP A 231 11.49 4.74 14.18
N ARG A 232 11.30 5.84 14.91
CA ARG A 232 11.74 7.17 14.46
C ARG A 232 13.26 7.26 14.34
N ASP A 233 14.00 6.72 15.31
CA ASP A 233 15.46 6.73 15.29
C ASP A 233 16.02 5.89 14.12
N VAL A 234 15.51 4.66 13.94
CA VAL A 234 15.89 3.72 12.86
C VAL A 234 15.70 4.33 11.48
N ILE A 235 14.59 5.04 11.25
CA ILE A 235 14.24 5.54 9.91
C ILE A 235 14.83 6.92 9.62
N ASN A 236 14.97 7.78 10.63
CA ASN A 236 15.41 9.16 10.42
C ASN A 236 16.93 9.36 10.66
N THR A 237 17.65 8.38 11.21
CA THR A 237 19.10 8.50 11.40
C THR A 237 19.80 8.66 10.06
N ASN A 238 20.45 9.81 9.83
CA ASN A 238 21.18 10.18 8.61
C ASN A 238 20.33 10.32 7.33
N HIS A 239 19.01 10.38 7.44
CA HIS A 239 18.12 10.49 6.28
C HIS A 239 17.08 11.59 6.45
N SER A 240 16.48 11.96 5.32
CA SER A 240 15.39 12.92 5.30
C SER A 240 14.16 12.37 6.03
N PHE A 241 13.43 13.28 6.68
CA PHE A 241 12.20 12.93 7.38
C PHE A 241 11.09 12.66 6.35
N ALA A 242 10.73 11.39 6.17
CA ALA A 242 9.70 10.96 5.23
C ALA A 242 8.36 10.69 5.92
N PHE A 243 7.28 11.27 5.39
CA PHE A 243 5.93 11.22 5.99
C PHE A 243 4.78 11.30 4.97
N ASP A 244 5.07 11.59 3.71
CA ASP A 244 4.09 11.69 2.62
C ASP A 244 4.58 10.92 1.37
N THR A 245 3.80 10.93 0.29
CA THR A 245 4.11 10.16 -0.92
C THR A 245 5.46 10.54 -1.53
N GLU A 246 5.74 11.82 -1.76
CA GLU A 246 6.98 12.20 -2.43
C GLU A 246 8.19 11.99 -1.52
N SER A 247 8.12 12.36 -0.25
CA SER A 247 9.23 12.15 0.69
C SER A 247 9.56 10.66 0.90
N ILE A 248 8.56 9.77 0.90
CA ILE A 248 8.80 8.32 0.95
C ILE A 248 9.43 7.83 -0.35
N LEU A 249 8.99 8.31 -1.51
CA LEU A 249 9.59 7.92 -2.79
C LEU A 249 11.04 8.42 -2.92
N ASP A 250 11.33 9.65 -2.49
CA ASP A 250 12.67 10.22 -2.45
C ASP A 250 13.59 9.41 -1.53
N TYR A 251 13.09 8.99 -0.36
CA TYR A 251 13.84 8.11 0.54
C TYR A 251 14.17 6.77 -0.12
N LEU A 252 13.20 6.16 -0.80
CA LEU A 252 13.42 4.90 -1.50
C LEU A 252 14.40 5.08 -2.68
N GLU A 253 14.34 6.22 -3.37
CA GLU A 253 15.24 6.56 -4.47
C GLU A 253 16.68 6.78 -3.98
N GLU A 254 16.88 7.41 -2.82
CA GLU A 254 18.19 7.51 -2.17
C GLU A 254 18.81 6.12 -1.93
N MET A 255 17.98 5.15 -1.55
CA MET A 255 18.42 3.79 -1.19
C MET A 255 18.58 2.84 -2.37
N PHE A 256 17.69 2.95 -3.37
CA PHE A 256 17.57 1.96 -4.46
C PHE A 256 17.71 2.57 -5.86
N GLY A 257 17.96 3.88 -5.96
CA GLY A 257 18.03 4.62 -7.22
C GLY A 257 16.70 4.61 -7.99
N ASP A 258 16.79 4.72 -9.32
CA ASP A 258 15.66 4.77 -10.26
C ASP A 258 14.66 3.60 -10.13
N GLN A 259 15.07 2.50 -9.49
CA GLN A 259 14.20 1.36 -9.25
C GLN A 259 13.03 1.71 -8.32
N ALA A 260 13.17 2.67 -7.42
CA ALA A 260 12.15 3.09 -6.46
C ALA A 260 10.88 3.63 -7.14
N ARG A 261 11.04 4.37 -8.24
CA ARG A 261 9.93 4.96 -9.01
C ARG A 261 9.45 4.07 -10.16
N SER A 262 10.02 2.87 -10.30
CA SER A 262 9.65 1.93 -11.34
C SER A 262 8.48 1.01 -10.91
N PRO A 263 7.60 0.55 -11.82
CA PRO A 263 6.45 -0.28 -11.45
C PRO A 263 6.84 -1.57 -10.75
N VAL A 264 6.30 -1.81 -9.55
CA VAL A 264 6.53 -3.04 -8.78
C VAL A 264 5.75 -4.23 -9.36
N ILE A 265 6.44 -5.36 -9.52
CA ILE A 265 5.87 -6.62 -10.02
C ILE A 265 6.04 -7.70 -8.94
N VAL A 266 4.98 -8.48 -8.72
CA VAL A 266 4.94 -9.53 -7.69
C VAL A 266 6.06 -10.55 -7.88
N GLY A 267 6.85 -10.76 -6.83
CA GLY A 267 7.91 -11.76 -6.76
C GLY A 267 9.23 -11.37 -7.44
N GLU A 268 9.29 -10.21 -8.10
CA GLU A 268 10.56 -9.66 -8.58
C GLU A 268 11.38 -9.05 -7.44
N GLU A 269 12.65 -8.76 -7.67
CA GLU A 269 13.55 -8.19 -6.67
C GLU A 269 12.97 -6.93 -5.99
N ARG A 270 12.30 -6.07 -6.76
CA ARG A 270 11.68 -4.83 -6.29
C ARG A 270 10.46 -5.07 -5.38
N TRP A 271 9.88 -6.27 -5.41
CA TRP A 271 8.80 -6.65 -4.50
C TRP A 271 9.23 -6.68 -3.03
N TYR A 272 10.54 -6.78 -2.78
CA TYR A 272 11.13 -6.89 -1.44
C TYR A 272 11.86 -5.61 -1.00
N MET A 273 11.62 -4.47 -1.65
CA MET A 273 12.29 -3.21 -1.30
C MET A 273 12.01 -2.78 0.15
N ASP A 274 10.79 -2.98 0.64
CA ASP A 274 10.42 -2.69 2.03
C ASP A 274 11.21 -3.55 3.02
N GLN A 275 11.31 -4.86 2.75
CA GLN A 275 12.08 -5.81 3.55
C GLN A 275 13.58 -5.51 3.52
N LYS A 276 14.13 -5.18 2.35
CA LYS A 276 15.54 -4.80 2.22
C LYS A 276 15.82 -3.50 2.98
N LEU A 277 14.97 -2.48 2.81
CA LEU A 277 15.11 -1.20 3.50
C LEU A 277 15.11 -1.40 5.01
N VAL A 278 14.06 -2.03 5.56
CA VAL A 278 13.93 -2.22 7.00
C VAL A 278 15.07 -3.09 7.55
N THR A 279 15.53 -4.10 6.80
CA THR A 279 16.68 -4.92 7.19
C THR A 279 17.93 -4.07 7.34
N VAL A 280 18.26 -3.25 6.34
CA VAL A 280 19.46 -2.42 6.38
C VAL A 280 19.41 -1.47 7.56
N ARG A 281 18.28 -0.77 7.75
CA ARG A 281 18.12 0.20 8.84
C ARG A 281 18.19 -0.41 10.22
N PHE A 282 17.49 -1.51 10.46
CA PHE A 282 17.59 -2.18 11.74
C PHE A 282 18.96 -2.79 11.96
N THR A 283 19.62 -3.33 10.93
CA THR A 283 20.99 -3.84 11.08
C THR A 283 21.95 -2.74 11.53
N GLU A 284 21.92 -1.58 10.86
CA GLU A 284 22.74 -0.41 11.24
C GLU A 284 22.44 0.08 12.65
N TRP A 285 21.15 0.12 13.03
CA TRP A 285 20.72 0.53 14.35
C TRP A 285 21.19 -0.45 15.44
N ILE A 286 21.06 -1.76 15.20
CA ILE A 286 21.48 -2.82 16.12
C ILE A 286 22.99 -2.82 16.30
N GLU A 287 23.77 -2.58 15.25
CA GLU A 287 25.22 -2.45 15.36
C GLU A 287 25.64 -1.26 16.23
N LYS A 288 24.89 -0.16 16.15
CA LYS A 288 25.13 1.04 16.95
C LYS A 288 24.74 0.86 18.43
N HIS A 289 23.66 0.15 18.73
CA HIS A 289 23.09 0.06 20.08
C HIS A 289 23.40 -1.26 20.81
N GLY A 290 23.84 -2.28 20.09
CA GLY A 290 24.21 -3.60 20.62
C GLY A 290 23.10 -4.65 20.50
N GLU A 291 23.50 -5.90 20.31
CA GLU A 291 22.61 -7.06 20.16
C GLU A 291 21.72 -7.35 21.39
N ASN A 292 22.12 -6.84 22.56
CA ASN A 292 21.35 -6.95 23.80
C ASN A 292 20.09 -6.08 23.84
N THR A 293 19.80 -5.32 22.79
CA THR A 293 18.58 -4.52 22.62
C THR A 293 17.50 -5.26 21.82
N VAL A 294 17.81 -6.46 21.30
CA VAL A 294 16.97 -7.18 20.33
C VAL A 294 16.45 -8.49 20.90
N TYR A 295 15.13 -8.61 20.96
CA TYR A 295 14.44 -9.87 21.22
C TYR A 295 14.14 -10.60 19.90
N ARG A 296 14.77 -11.76 19.70
CA ARG A 296 14.49 -12.65 18.57
C ARG A 296 13.51 -13.74 19.01
N VAL A 297 12.27 -13.64 18.55
CA VAL A 297 11.24 -14.62 18.90
C VAL A 297 11.56 -15.94 18.22
N SER A 298 11.54 -17.04 18.99
CA SER A 298 11.79 -18.38 18.45
C SER A 298 10.57 -18.89 17.68
N ASP A 299 10.83 -19.42 16.49
CA ASP A 299 9.84 -20.16 15.69
C ASP A 299 9.88 -21.66 15.98
N GLU A 300 10.76 -22.13 16.86
CA GLU A 300 10.95 -23.55 17.12
C GLU A 300 9.67 -24.20 17.65
N GLY A 301 9.19 -25.23 16.95
CA GLY A 301 7.93 -25.92 17.27
C GLY A 301 6.66 -25.20 16.82
N PHE A 302 6.80 -24.09 16.06
CA PHE A 302 5.68 -23.31 15.55
C PHE A 302 5.73 -23.13 14.04
N TYR A 303 4.57 -22.96 13.43
CA TYR A 303 4.45 -22.83 11.98
C TYR A 303 3.43 -21.77 11.59
N ARG A 304 3.73 -21.01 10.54
CA ARG A 304 2.77 -20.16 9.84
C ARG A 304 1.82 -21.02 9.00
N VAL A 305 0.53 -20.68 9.01
CA VAL A 305 -0.41 -21.17 7.99
C VAL A 305 -0.21 -20.31 6.74
N ASP A 306 0.58 -20.80 5.79
CA ASP A 306 0.86 -20.07 4.54
C ASP A 306 -0.32 -20.15 3.55
N ARG A 307 -0.44 -19.15 2.68
CA ARG A 307 -1.47 -19.08 1.62
C ARG A 307 -1.51 -20.34 0.74
N SER A 308 -0.36 -20.99 0.54
CA SER A 308 -0.25 -22.24 -0.23
C SER A 308 -0.73 -23.49 0.51
N ARG A 309 -0.97 -23.42 1.83
CA ARG A 309 -1.22 -24.56 2.73
C ARG A 309 -2.58 -24.52 3.43
N TRP A 310 -3.55 -23.78 2.88
CA TRP A 310 -4.89 -23.67 3.49
C TRP A 310 -5.68 -24.98 3.59
N SER A 311 -5.32 -26.02 2.83
CA SER A 311 -5.90 -27.36 3.02
C SER A 311 -5.60 -27.96 4.40
N GLU A 312 -4.56 -27.48 5.09
CA GLU A 312 -4.25 -27.91 6.46
C GLU A 312 -5.25 -27.33 7.48
N VAL A 313 -5.90 -26.20 7.16
CA VAL A 313 -6.85 -25.51 8.05
C VAL A 313 -8.16 -26.27 8.18
N ASP A 314 -8.58 -26.97 7.14
CA ASP A 314 -9.79 -27.82 7.16
C ASP A 314 -9.69 -28.92 8.25
N SER A 315 -8.47 -29.29 8.64
CA SER A 315 -8.16 -30.28 9.68
C SER A 315 -7.67 -29.67 11.00
N LEU A 316 -7.72 -28.34 11.15
CA LEU A 316 -7.22 -27.68 12.35
C LEU A 316 -8.12 -28.01 13.55
N VAL A 317 -7.53 -28.64 14.55
CA VAL A 317 -8.15 -28.92 15.85
C VAL A 317 -7.47 -28.08 16.94
N PRO A 318 -8.10 -27.87 18.11
CA PRO A 318 -7.54 -27.04 19.18
C PRO A 318 -6.10 -27.38 19.54
N GLU A 319 -5.74 -28.66 19.58
CA GLU A 319 -4.41 -29.15 19.93
C GLU A 319 -3.36 -28.62 18.93
N ASN A 320 -3.60 -28.76 17.63
CA ASN A 320 -2.67 -28.33 16.59
C ASN A 320 -2.71 -26.82 16.33
N PHE A 321 -3.84 -26.14 16.64
CA PHE A 321 -3.90 -24.69 16.67
C PHE A 321 -2.86 -24.11 17.63
N THR A 322 -2.55 -24.83 18.71
CA THR A 322 -1.51 -24.41 19.63
C THR A 322 -0.07 -24.48 19.09
N HIS A 323 0.13 -24.92 17.87
CA HIS A 323 1.44 -24.88 17.20
C HIS A 323 1.47 -23.90 16.02
N ARG A 324 0.41 -23.09 15.85
CA ARG A 324 0.34 -22.10 14.77
C ARG A 324 0.70 -20.70 15.27
N PHE A 325 1.61 -20.03 14.57
CA PHE A 325 2.14 -18.71 14.96
C PHE A 325 1.21 -17.58 14.46
N ASP A 326 1.02 -17.56 13.15
CA ASP A 326 0.16 -16.65 12.41
C ASP A 326 -0.44 -17.38 11.18
N ALA A 327 -1.36 -16.71 10.48
CA ALA A 327 -1.99 -17.21 9.26
C ALA A 327 -1.98 -16.16 8.15
N HIS A 328 -1.41 -16.52 7.01
CA HIS A 328 -1.46 -15.74 5.78
C HIS A 328 -2.70 -16.10 5.00
N LEU A 329 -3.68 -15.19 4.95
CA LEU A 329 -5.03 -15.43 4.45
C LEU A 329 -5.08 -15.84 2.97
N PRO A 330 -6.10 -16.62 2.57
CA PRO A 330 -6.29 -16.98 1.17
C PRO A 330 -6.60 -15.72 0.35
N SER A 331 -6.11 -15.68 -0.89
CA SER A 331 -6.56 -14.66 -1.83
C SER A 331 -8.06 -14.79 -2.09
N LYS A 332 -8.74 -13.66 -2.33
CA LYS A 332 -10.20 -13.59 -2.48
C LYS A 332 -10.95 -14.13 -1.28
N GLY A 333 -10.52 -13.75 -0.07
CA GLY A 333 -11.14 -14.18 1.18
C GLY A 333 -12.66 -14.02 1.18
N TYR A 334 -13.19 -12.98 0.54
CA TYR A 334 -14.62 -12.70 0.42
C TYR A 334 -15.45 -13.74 -0.34
N LEU A 335 -14.84 -14.66 -1.11
CA LEU A 335 -15.61 -15.69 -1.82
C LEU A 335 -16.15 -16.75 -0.85
N PRO A 336 -17.39 -17.25 -1.04
CA PRO A 336 -17.99 -18.26 -0.16
C PRO A 336 -17.08 -19.47 0.11
N ILE A 337 -16.41 -19.98 -0.92
CA ILE A 337 -15.51 -21.13 -0.75
C ILE A 337 -14.27 -20.83 0.10
N GLN A 338 -13.77 -19.60 0.09
CA GLN A 338 -12.65 -19.20 0.96
C GLN A 338 -13.15 -18.93 2.38
N GLN A 339 -14.36 -18.39 2.53
CA GLN A 339 -14.99 -18.23 3.85
C GLN A 339 -15.18 -19.56 4.55
N SER A 340 -15.74 -20.57 3.88
CA SER A 340 -15.88 -21.92 4.46
C SER A 340 -14.54 -22.53 4.87
N ARG A 341 -13.44 -22.17 4.21
CA ARG A 341 -12.07 -22.61 4.59
C ARG A 341 -11.50 -21.83 5.78
N MET A 342 -11.88 -20.57 5.94
CA MET A 342 -11.45 -19.74 7.08
C MET A 342 -12.29 -19.98 8.32
N GLU A 343 -13.51 -20.50 8.19
CA GLU A 343 -14.46 -20.75 9.28
C GLU A 343 -13.85 -21.57 10.44
N PRO A 344 -13.15 -22.70 10.22
CA PRO A 344 -12.52 -23.44 11.31
C PRO A 344 -11.53 -22.59 12.12
N LEU A 345 -10.73 -21.77 11.43
CA LEU A 345 -9.76 -20.87 12.07
C LEU A 345 -10.46 -19.78 12.89
N ILE A 346 -11.50 -19.15 12.33
CA ILE A 346 -12.31 -18.13 13.00
C ILE A 346 -12.93 -18.72 14.28
N HIS A 347 -13.48 -19.93 14.19
CA HIS A 347 -14.04 -20.64 15.34
C HIS A 347 -13.00 -20.95 16.43
N LEU A 348 -11.78 -21.30 16.04
CA LEU A 348 -10.69 -21.51 17.00
C LEU A 348 -10.19 -20.21 17.63
N MET A 349 -10.21 -19.10 16.88
CA MET A 349 -9.78 -17.80 17.38
C MET A 349 -10.79 -17.16 18.34
N TYR A 350 -12.09 -17.27 18.07
CA TYR A 350 -13.13 -16.52 18.78
C TYR A 350 -14.22 -17.39 19.42
N GLY A 351 -14.39 -18.63 18.99
CA GLY A 351 -15.51 -19.50 19.35
C GLY A 351 -16.69 -19.39 18.38
N LYS A 352 -17.31 -20.53 18.05
CA LYS A 352 -18.40 -20.62 17.06
C LYS A 352 -19.57 -19.67 17.30
N ASN A 353 -19.98 -19.51 18.56
CA ASN A 353 -21.17 -18.72 18.90
C ASN A 353 -20.86 -17.29 19.35
N SER A 354 -19.59 -16.86 19.23
CA SER A 354 -19.14 -15.56 19.70
C SER A 354 -19.73 -14.41 18.88
N TRP A 355 -19.63 -13.21 19.43
CA TRP A 355 -20.04 -12.02 18.71
C TRP A 355 -19.11 -11.76 17.52
N GLU A 356 -17.82 -12.03 17.66
CA GLU A 356 -16.79 -11.82 16.64
C GLU A 356 -17.07 -12.70 15.42
N THR A 357 -17.36 -13.99 15.61
CA THR A 357 -17.70 -14.91 14.52
C THR A 357 -18.92 -14.40 13.74
N LYS A 358 -19.99 -14.00 14.44
CA LYS A 358 -21.20 -13.42 13.83
C LYS A 358 -20.91 -12.10 13.12
N TRP A 359 -20.02 -11.28 13.68
CA TRP A 359 -19.62 -10.02 13.07
C TRP A 359 -18.84 -10.25 11.77
N VAL A 360 -17.95 -11.25 11.72
CA VAL A 360 -17.23 -11.64 10.50
C VAL A 360 -18.20 -12.14 9.42
N GLU A 361 -19.13 -13.02 9.78
CA GLU A 361 -20.17 -13.51 8.87
C GLU A 361 -21.01 -12.36 8.30
N LYS A 362 -21.48 -11.46 9.16
CA LYS A 362 -22.27 -10.30 8.76
C LYS A 362 -21.48 -9.36 7.85
N TYR A 363 -20.24 -9.04 8.22
CA TYR A 363 -19.35 -8.22 7.38
C TYR A 363 -19.18 -8.82 5.99
N ASN A 364 -18.95 -10.14 5.92
CA ASN A 364 -18.79 -10.82 4.65
C ASN A 364 -20.06 -10.74 3.77
N GLN A 365 -21.24 -10.96 4.35
CA GLN A 365 -22.52 -10.86 3.65
C GLN A 365 -22.76 -9.45 3.10
N GLU A 366 -22.55 -8.43 3.93
CA GLU A 366 -22.69 -7.03 3.52
C GLU A 366 -21.65 -6.62 2.48
N PHE A 367 -20.42 -7.09 2.61
CA PHE A 367 -19.37 -6.82 1.62
C PHE A 367 -19.75 -7.38 0.26
N LEU A 368 -20.18 -8.65 0.18
CA LEU A 368 -20.63 -9.27 -1.05
C LEU A 368 -21.81 -8.51 -1.68
N ALA A 369 -22.79 -8.09 -0.87
CA ALA A 369 -23.91 -7.28 -1.36
C ALA A 369 -23.49 -5.94 -1.98
N ASN A 370 -22.38 -5.34 -1.50
CA ASN A 370 -21.86 -4.07 -2.03
C ASN A 370 -20.88 -4.27 -3.20
N VAL A 371 -20.14 -5.37 -3.25
CA VAL A 371 -19.21 -5.71 -4.33
C VAL A 371 -19.91 -6.31 -5.56
N ASP A 372 -21.06 -6.96 -5.38
CA ASP A 372 -21.80 -7.65 -6.45
C ASP A 372 -22.23 -6.71 -7.59
N ASN A 373 -22.46 -5.44 -7.30
CA ASN A 373 -22.74 -4.42 -8.33
C ASN A 373 -21.59 -4.28 -9.34
N TRP A 374 -20.35 -4.53 -8.90
CA TRP A 374 -19.15 -4.53 -9.75
C TRP A 374 -18.88 -5.89 -10.39
N ILE A 375 -19.09 -6.99 -9.66
CA ILE A 375 -18.88 -8.36 -10.18
C ILE A 375 -19.83 -8.63 -11.35
N ARG A 376 -21.10 -8.21 -11.26
CA ARG A 376 -22.09 -8.33 -12.34
C ARG A 376 -21.69 -7.54 -13.59
N PHE A 377 -20.97 -6.42 -13.45
CA PHE A 377 -20.52 -5.59 -14.57
C PHE A 377 -19.29 -6.18 -15.30
N LEU A 378 -18.42 -6.91 -14.59
CA LEU A 378 -17.20 -7.51 -15.14
C LEU A 378 -17.40 -8.91 -15.73
N LEU A 379 -18.53 -9.55 -15.46
CA LEU A 379 -18.97 -10.79 -16.11
C LEU A 379 -19.98 -10.46 -17.23
N PRO A 380 -19.56 -10.03 -18.43
CA PRO A 380 -20.50 -9.88 -19.53
C PRO A 380 -21.08 -11.25 -19.88
N ALA A 381 -22.40 -11.39 -19.73
CA ALA A 381 -23.28 -12.34 -20.41
C ALA A 381 -22.70 -13.73 -20.75
N GLN A 382 -22.04 -14.37 -19.79
CA GLN A 382 -21.99 -15.84 -19.67
C GLN A 382 -22.60 -16.29 -18.33
N GLY A 383 -23.24 -15.36 -17.62
CA GLY A 383 -24.00 -15.60 -16.40
C GLY A 383 -25.44 -16.00 -16.71
N GLU A 384 -25.62 -17.26 -17.10
CA GLU A 384 -26.78 -18.04 -16.62
C GLU A 384 -26.26 -19.21 -15.77
N GLN A 385 -25.12 -19.83 -16.11
CA GLN A 385 -24.63 -21.01 -15.37
C GLN A 385 -23.90 -20.76 -14.03
N LEU A 386 -23.47 -19.53 -13.71
CA LEU A 386 -22.75 -19.29 -12.44
C LEU A 386 -23.63 -18.66 -11.35
N VAL A 387 -24.75 -18.04 -11.72
CA VAL A 387 -25.69 -17.43 -10.77
C VAL A 387 -26.65 -18.50 -10.23
N ASP A 388 -27.06 -19.45 -11.06
CA ASP A 388 -27.85 -20.60 -10.63
C ASP A 388 -27.08 -21.49 -9.63
N GLY A 389 -25.75 -21.60 -9.75
CA GLY A 389 -24.90 -22.32 -8.79
C GLY A 389 -24.78 -21.66 -7.40
N ILE A 390 -25.19 -20.40 -7.24
CA ILE A 390 -25.25 -19.72 -5.92
C ILE A 390 -26.64 -19.88 -5.30
N ALA A 391 -27.70 -20.03 -6.11
CA ALA A 391 -29.05 -20.29 -5.65
C ALA A 391 -29.31 -21.78 -5.34
N ASP A 392 -28.70 -22.70 -6.09
CA ASP A 392 -28.95 -24.15 -6.00
C ASP A 392 -28.09 -24.87 -4.95
N ALA A 393 -27.13 -24.19 -4.31
CA ALA A 393 -26.30 -24.78 -3.26
C ALA A 393 -27.04 -25.03 -1.92
N VAL A 394 -28.37 -24.93 -1.91
CA VAL A 394 -29.25 -25.21 -0.75
C VAL A 394 -29.94 -26.59 -0.85
N THR A 395 -29.76 -27.37 -1.92
CA THR A 395 -30.37 -28.73 -1.99
C THR A 395 -29.47 -29.79 -2.64
N ASP A 396 -29.13 -30.81 -1.84
CA ASP A 396 -28.55 -32.15 -2.09
C ASP A 396 -27.96 -32.57 -3.47
N ALA A 397 -26.63 -32.86 -3.45
CA ALA A 397 -25.79 -33.93 -4.08
C ALA A 397 -26.02 -34.46 -5.54
N PRO A 398 -25.10 -35.27 -6.13
CA PRO A 398 -23.64 -35.19 -6.28
C PRO A 398 -23.16 -35.37 -7.77
N GLY A 399 -21.87 -35.07 -8.04
CA GLY A 399 -21.11 -35.65 -9.16
C GLY A 399 -21.04 -34.84 -10.47
N GLY A 400 -19.91 -34.16 -10.71
CA GLY A 400 -19.63 -33.51 -12.00
C GLY A 400 -18.15 -33.31 -12.26
N GLN A 401 -17.65 -33.87 -13.36
CA GLN A 401 -16.24 -33.81 -13.80
C GLN A 401 -15.79 -32.35 -14.07
N LYS A 402 -14.65 -31.97 -13.48
CA LYS A 402 -14.01 -30.65 -13.64
C LYS A 402 -13.43 -30.48 -15.05
N ARG A 403 -14.03 -29.62 -15.88
CA ARG A 403 -13.41 -29.13 -17.13
C ARG A 403 -12.32 -28.09 -16.81
N LYS A 404 -11.12 -28.29 -17.36
CA LYS A 404 -10.00 -27.34 -17.21
C LYS A 404 -10.28 -26.05 -18.01
N PRO A 405 -9.98 -24.86 -17.45
CA PRO A 405 -10.22 -23.60 -18.13
C PRO A 405 -9.31 -23.43 -19.36
N ASN A 406 -9.90 -22.98 -20.47
CA ASN A 406 -9.24 -22.82 -21.76
C ASN A 406 -8.30 -21.60 -21.74
N LYS A 407 -7.01 -21.85 -21.49
CA LYS A 407 -5.92 -20.86 -21.40
C LYS A 407 -5.82 -19.94 -22.63
N ALA A 408 -6.28 -20.39 -23.80
CA ALA A 408 -6.28 -19.61 -25.03
C ALA A 408 -7.27 -18.43 -25.00
N LEU A 409 -8.47 -18.62 -24.41
CA LEU A 409 -9.47 -17.57 -24.28
C LEU A 409 -9.04 -16.46 -23.31
N TRP A 410 -8.32 -16.85 -22.25
CA TRP A 410 -7.78 -15.90 -21.29
C TRP A 410 -6.71 -15.00 -21.90
N ASN A 411 -5.78 -15.58 -22.67
CA ASN A 411 -4.74 -14.83 -23.35
C ASN A 411 -5.30 -13.88 -24.42
N ALA A 412 -6.34 -14.29 -25.14
CA ALA A 412 -7.01 -13.44 -26.13
C ALA A 412 -7.70 -12.22 -25.49
N SER A 413 -8.38 -12.41 -24.35
CA SER A 413 -9.02 -11.33 -23.58
C SER A 413 -7.98 -10.32 -23.05
N TYR A 414 -6.87 -10.83 -22.51
CA TYR A 414 -5.77 -10.00 -22.01
C TYR A 414 -5.13 -9.14 -23.12
N GLN A 415 -4.86 -9.73 -24.29
CA GLN A 415 -4.33 -8.97 -25.42
C GLN A 415 -5.30 -7.92 -25.94
N ARG A 416 -6.61 -8.19 -25.94
CA ARG A 416 -7.64 -7.22 -26.33
C ARG A 416 -7.66 -6.03 -25.39
N LYS A 417 -7.60 -6.25 -24.07
CA LYS A 417 -7.53 -5.16 -23.07
C LYS A 417 -6.27 -4.30 -23.24
N ARG A 418 -5.12 -4.92 -23.49
CA ARG A 418 -3.86 -4.19 -23.74
C ARG A 418 -3.94 -3.29 -24.99
N ARG A 419 -4.58 -3.75 -26.07
CA ARG A 419 -4.80 -2.95 -27.29
C ARG A 419 -5.75 -1.78 -27.06
N LEU A 420 -6.81 -1.97 -26.26
CA LEU A 420 -7.75 -0.90 -25.93
C LEU A 420 -7.10 0.18 -25.05
N ALA A 421 -6.31 -0.23 -24.05
CA ALA A 421 -5.55 0.70 -23.22
C ALA A 421 -4.53 1.52 -24.03
N LYS A 422 -3.84 0.87 -24.99
CA LYS A 422 -2.92 1.57 -25.91
C LYS A 422 -3.65 2.63 -26.74
N ARG A 423 -4.80 2.28 -27.35
CA ARG A 423 -5.61 3.21 -28.13
C ARG A 423 -6.16 4.38 -27.31
N ALA A 424 -6.52 4.14 -26.05
CA ALA A 424 -6.97 5.20 -25.15
C ALA A 424 -5.85 6.21 -24.84
N ARG A 425 -4.61 5.72 -24.62
CA ARG A 425 -3.43 6.58 -24.44
C ARG A 425 -3.10 7.39 -25.70
N GLU A 426 -3.04 6.73 -26.85
CA GLU A 426 -2.81 7.41 -28.14
C GLU A 426 -3.88 8.48 -28.43
N LYS A 427 -5.14 8.23 -28.04
CA LYS A 427 -6.22 9.22 -28.17
C LYS A 427 -6.05 10.41 -27.22
N ALA A 428 -5.63 10.17 -25.98
CA ALA A 428 -5.39 11.23 -25.00
C ALA A 428 -4.19 12.11 -25.41
N GLU A 429 -3.12 11.48 -25.89
CA GLU A 429 -1.93 12.18 -26.42
C GLU A 429 -2.30 13.05 -27.62
N ARG A 430 -3.09 12.52 -28.57
CA ARG A 430 -3.56 13.29 -29.71
C ARG A 430 -4.43 14.48 -29.32
N ALA A 431 -5.31 14.30 -28.33
CA ALA A 431 -6.14 15.39 -27.80
C ALA A 431 -5.27 16.48 -27.12
N SER A 432 -4.20 16.09 -26.43
CA SER A 432 -3.24 17.02 -25.82
C SER A 432 -2.50 17.84 -26.89
N LEU A 433 -2.05 17.18 -27.97
CA LEU A 433 -1.37 17.85 -29.08
C LEU A 433 -2.30 18.80 -29.86
N GLU A 434 -3.56 18.41 -30.06
CA GLU A 434 -4.58 19.27 -30.67
C GLU A 434 -4.88 20.51 -29.80
N GLN A 435 -4.92 20.34 -28.48
CA GLN A 435 -5.11 21.46 -27.55
C GLN A 435 -3.91 22.41 -27.54
N GLN A 436 -2.68 21.87 -27.59
CA GLN A 436 -1.47 22.68 -27.69
C GLN A 436 -1.41 23.48 -29.00
N ALA A 437 -1.71 22.83 -30.14
CA ALA A 437 -1.76 23.50 -31.43
C ALA A 437 -2.85 24.59 -31.51
N SER A 438 -3.97 24.44 -30.79
CA SER A 438 -5.00 25.47 -30.71
C SER A 438 -4.53 26.70 -29.93
N ASN A 439 -3.76 26.50 -28.86
CA ASN A 439 -3.22 27.60 -28.06
C ASN A 439 -2.15 28.39 -28.82
N ASP A 440 -1.28 27.69 -29.57
CA ASP A 440 -0.22 28.33 -30.37
C ASP A 440 -0.80 29.24 -31.49
N VAL A 441 -1.98 28.91 -32.01
CA VAL A 441 -2.68 29.75 -33.02
C VAL A 441 -3.32 30.98 -32.37
N GLU A 442 -3.85 30.89 -31.15
CA GLU A 442 -4.40 32.05 -30.44
C GLU A 442 -3.29 33.05 -30.07
N ASP A 443 -2.11 32.58 -29.66
CA ASP A 443 -0.96 33.43 -29.35
C ASP A 443 -0.39 34.12 -30.61
N SER A 444 -0.38 33.43 -31.76
CA SER A 444 0.04 34.01 -33.05
C SER A 444 -0.91 35.11 -33.56
N ILE A 445 -2.21 35.01 -33.26
CA ILE A 445 -3.20 36.03 -33.66
C ILE A 445 -3.07 37.30 -32.81
N PHE A 446 -2.65 37.19 -31.54
CA PHE A 446 -2.41 38.36 -30.68
C PHE A 446 -1.15 39.14 -31.06
N GLU A 447 -0.13 38.49 -31.61
CA GLU A 447 1.11 39.17 -32.02
C GLU A 447 0.96 39.95 -33.34
N THR A 448 -0.06 39.64 -34.16
CA THR A 448 -0.26 40.28 -35.48
C THR A 448 -1.14 41.55 -35.43
N VAL A 449 -1.76 41.87 -34.29
CA VAL A 449 -2.70 43.01 -34.17
C VAL A 449 -2.07 44.27 -33.53
N VAL A 450 -0.81 44.22 -33.10
CA VAL A 450 -0.11 45.36 -32.50
C VAL A 450 1.00 45.89 -33.42
N THR A 451 0.67 46.35 -34.63
CA THR A 451 1.52 47.31 -35.38
C THR A 451 0.70 48.00 -36.47
N ALA A 452 -0.03 49.07 -36.11
CA ALA A 452 -0.45 50.09 -37.05
C ALA A 452 -0.65 51.43 -36.33
N THR A 453 -0.10 52.51 -36.90
CA THR A 453 -0.04 53.93 -36.47
C THR A 453 1.03 54.27 -35.41
N ASP A 454 1.88 55.29 -35.51
CA ASP A 454 2.21 56.30 -36.53
C ASP A 454 3.63 56.85 -36.20
N ASP A 455 4.40 57.16 -37.27
CA ASP A 455 5.35 58.28 -37.52
C ASP A 455 6.18 58.94 -36.39
N ASP A 456 7.52 58.87 -36.49
CA ASP A 456 8.37 60.01 -36.94
C ASP A 456 9.89 59.66 -36.89
N ALA A 457 10.60 60.03 -37.96
CA ALA A 457 12.04 59.78 -38.22
C ALA A 457 12.97 60.84 -37.54
N PRO A 458 14.30 60.96 -37.82
CA PRO A 458 15.26 60.09 -38.54
C PRO A 458 16.66 59.95 -37.85
N ALA A 459 17.52 59.04 -38.33
CA ALA A 459 18.87 59.31 -38.87
C ALA A 459 19.84 58.09 -38.84
N ARG A 460 20.41 57.77 -40.02
CA ARG A 460 21.83 57.40 -40.34
C ARG A 460 22.54 56.30 -39.49
N THR A 461 23.30 55.33 -40.01
CA THR A 461 24.21 55.22 -41.17
C THR A 461 24.57 53.74 -41.47
N ASP A 462 24.68 53.43 -42.76
CA ASP A 462 25.63 52.55 -43.50
C ASP A 462 25.86 51.04 -43.21
N PRO A 463 26.24 50.26 -44.27
CA PRO A 463 26.10 48.81 -44.31
C PRO A 463 27.44 48.04 -44.23
N VAL A 464 27.40 46.78 -43.79
CA VAL A 464 28.51 45.81 -43.97
C VAL A 464 27.94 44.42 -44.33
N PRO A 465 28.56 43.69 -45.28
CA PRO A 465 27.93 42.54 -45.93
C PRO A 465 28.30 41.17 -45.33
N VAL A 466 27.49 40.21 -45.78
CA VAL A 466 27.49 38.76 -45.54
C VAL A 466 28.78 38.05 -45.95
N SER A 467 29.17 37.03 -45.19
CA SER A 467 29.91 35.87 -45.69
C SER A 467 29.50 34.59 -44.95
N ILE A 468 29.16 33.57 -45.74
CA ILE A 468 28.80 32.19 -45.38
C ILE A 468 30.07 31.34 -45.50
N GLU A 469 30.35 30.48 -44.54
CA GLU A 469 31.27 29.33 -44.70
C GLU A 469 30.65 28.05 -44.13
N LEU A 470 30.64 27.01 -44.97
CA LEU A 470 30.41 25.61 -44.66
C LEU A 470 31.79 24.95 -44.50
N ALA A 471 31.94 24.01 -43.56
CA ALA A 471 33.08 23.11 -43.53
C ALA A 471 32.71 21.70 -43.05
N ASP A 472 33.28 20.75 -43.79
CA ASP A 472 33.08 19.30 -43.78
C ASP A 472 33.70 18.55 -42.58
N GLY A 473 33.08 17.40 -42.28
CA GLY A 473 33.71 16.06 -42.26
C GLY A 473 34.82 15.74 -41.25
N HIS A 474 34.63 14.66 -40.47
CA HIS A 474 35.68 13.67 -40.20
C HIS A 474 35.11 12.31 -39.77
N ALA A 475 35.76 11.25 -40.27
CA ALA A 475 35.41 9.85 -40.18
C ALA A 475 35.92 9.16 -38.89
N TYR A 476 35.22 8.09 -38.52
CA TYR A 476 35.52 7.17 -37.42
C TYR A 476 36.62 6.16 -37.77
N GLU A 477 37.64 6.02 -36.91
CA GLU A 477 38.56 4.87 -36.87
C GLU A 477 38.29 3.98 -35.64
N LYS A 478 38.16 2.67 -35.89
CA LYS A 478 38.03 1.60 -34.90
C LYS A 478 39.42 1.16 -34.43
N HIS A 479 39.66 1.15 -33.12
CA HIS A 479 40.78 0.42 -32.52
C HIS A 479 40.33 -0.86 -31.82
N THR A 480 40.93 -1.96 -32.26
CA THR A 480 40.86 -3.33 -31.72
C THR A 480 41.77 -3.43 -30.49
N LEU A 481 41.25 -3.93 -29.36
CA LEU A 481 42.05 -4.19 -28.15
C LEU A 481 42.51 -5.65 -28.12
N VAL A 482 43.83 -5.81 -27.96
CA VAL A 482 44.57 -7.06 -27.84
C VAL A 482 44.53 -7.54 -26.38
N SER A 483 44.27 -8.84 -26.21
CA SER A 483 44.26 -9.57 -24.95
C SER A 483 45.68 -9.93 -24.51
N SER A 484 46.05 -9.59 -23.27
CA SER A 484 47.24 -10.12 -22.59
C SER A 484 46.81 -10.77 -21.27
N ARG A 485 46.84 -12.10 -21.23
CA ARG A 485 46.74 -12.92 -20.01
C ARG A 485 48.01 -12.75 -19.18
N GLN A 486 47.84 -12.45 -17.91
CA GLN A 486 48.88 -12.56 -16.89
C GLN A 486 48.41 -13.59 -15.86
N GLU A 487 49.14 -14.70 -15.75
CA GLU A 487 49.02 -15.69 -14.68
C GLU A 487 49.90 -15.27 -13.50
N LEU A 488 49.41 -15.41 -12.27
CA LEU A 488 50.19 -15.48 -11.01
C LEU A 488 49.28 -16.03 -9.87
N PRO A 489 49.82 -16.49 -8.73
CA PRO A 489 49.83 -17.91 -8.37
C PRO A 489 48.91 -18.31 -7.20
N VAL A 490 48.65 -19.62 -7.13
CA VAL A 490 47.89 -20.32 -6.09
C VAL A 490 48.71 -20.47 -4.81
N SER A 491 48.17 -20.01 -3.68
CA SER A 491 48.58 -20.41 -2.34
C SER A 491 47.37 -20.73 -1.45
N LEU A 492 47.22 -22.03 -1.17
CA LEU A 492 46.77 -22.64 0.09
C LEU A 492 45.78 -21.88 0.99
N ILE A 493 44.52 -22.35 1.03
CA ILE A 493 43.80 -22.53 2.30
C ILE A 493 43.13 -23.92 2.26
N GLN A 494 43.52 -24.75 3.23
CA GLN A 494 43.01 -26.08 3.52
C GLN A 494 41.62 -26.00 4.17
N GLY A 495 40.72 -26.92 3.81
CA GLY A 495 39.49 -27.18 4.58
C GLY A 495 38.22 -27.28 3.74
N ALA A 496 38.14 -28.26 2.84
CA ALA A 496 36.87 -28.70 2.26
C ALA A 496 36.80 -30.24 2.28
N PRO A 497 35.64 -30.85 2.61
CA PRO A 497 35.51 -32.29 2.68
C PRO A 497 35.66 -32.92 1.28
N SER A 498 36.38 -34.03 1.20
CA SER A 498 36.54 -34.82 -0.02
C SER A 498 35.17 -35.34 -0.49
N VAL A 499 34.70 -34.85 -1.63
CA VAL A 499 33.55 -35.42 -2.33
C VAL A 499 34.07 -36.52 -3.27
N ASP A 500 33.59 -37.73 -3.07
CA ASP A 500 33.95 -38.89 -3.87
C ASP A 500 33.31 -38.80 -5.27
N LEU A 501 34.13 -38.46 -6.27
CA LEU A 501 33.72 -38.24 -7.66
C LEU A 501 33.30 -39.54 -8.39
N ALA A 502 33.42 -40.71 -7.75
CA ALA A 502 33.08 -41.99 -8.35
C ALA A 502 31.57 -42.26 -8.46
N THR A 503 30.70 -41.39 -7.91
CA THR A 503 29.24 -41.61 -7.88
C THR A 503 28.40 -40.51 -8.53
N MET A 504 29.03 -39.49 -9.12
CA MET A 504 28.29 -38.38 -9.73
C MET A 504 27.77 -38.72 -11.12
N SER A 505 26.50 -38.38 -11.37
CA SER A 505 25.89 -38.58 -12.68
C SER A 505 26.38 -37.52 -13.66
N VAL A 506 26.32 -37.81 -14.96
CA VAL A 506 26.68 -36.86 -16.04
C VAL A 506 25.87 -35.55 -15.95
N LYS A 507 24.67 -35.57 -15.33
CA LYS A 507 23.86 -34.36 -15.09
C LYS A 507 24.45 -33.46 -14.00
N ASP A 508 25.13 -34.04 -13.00
CA ASP A 508 25.71 -33.27 -11.89
C ASP A 508 26.99 -32.55 -12.33
N ILE A 509 27.74 -33.15 -13.26
CA ILE A 509 28.91 -32.52 -13.89
C ILE A 509 28.48 -31.35 -14.79
N ALA A 510 27.37 -31.48 -15.53
CA ALA A 510 26.83 -30.40 -16.37
C ALA A 510 26.31 -29.21 -15.56
N ALA A 511 25.78 -29.45 -14.35
CA ALA A 511 25.29 -28.40 -13.46
C ALA A 511 26.42 -27.58 -12.80
N ILE A 512 27.59 -28.21 -12.56
CA ILE A 512 28.78 -27.51 -12.05
C ILE A 512 29.41 -26.64 -13.14
N HIS A 513 29.42 -27.10 -14.40
CA HIS A 513 29.98 -26.37 -15.53
C HIS A 513 29.11 -25.18 -16.01
N GLN A 514 27.88 -25.05 -15.50
CA GLN A 514 27.03 -23.86 -15.69
C GLN A 514 27.13 -22.84 -14.54
N ARG A 515 27.81 -23.18 -13.44
CA ARG A 515 27.99 -22.32 -12.26
C ARG A 515 29.41 -21.77 -12.11
N ILE A 516 30.34 -22.24 -12.94
CA ILE A 516 31.64 -21.61 -13.22
C ILE A 516 31.48 -20.88 -14.55
#